data_AF-A0A1G6ISN9-F1
#
_entry.id   AF-A0A1G6ISN9-F1
#
_cell.length_a   1.000
_cell.length_b   1.000
_cell.length_c   1.000
_cell.angle_alpha   90.00
_cell.angle_beta   90.00
_cell.angle_gamma   90.00
#
_symmetry.space_group_name_H-M   'P 1'
#
loop_
_entity.id
_entity.type
_entity.pdbx_description
1 polymer ?
#
loop_
_entity_poly.entity_id
_entity_poly.type
_entity_poly.pdbx_seq_one_letter_code
_entity_poly.pdbx_strand_id
1 'polypeptide(L)'
;MEISANSPVKFGLLGKSFLTSLAIIVIGCQVVMAQADPQIQKLEAKVDATKLKVEAADAKMFSADSLIQAGEQLIAEGAGDIKTISKEDKDVQKSFSNEMKPIEKALGSRDKDEVKQAKADMKELSGKMKLEVKALDARFKESQKKVESGTKMMEKGKEKLKVAKDAKKLADAAYKDAEKALEKAMKGK
;
A
#
# COMPACT_ATOMS: atom_id res chain seq x y z
N MET A 1 36.15 -6.19 34.03
CA MET A 1 35.61 -6.55 35.35
C MET A 1 35.20 -5.26 36.04
N GLU A 2 34.15 -5.33 36.87
CA GLU A 2 33.49 -4.25 37.66
C GLU A 2 32.36 -3.51 36.90
N ILE A 3 31.10 -4.00 36.99
CA ILE A 3 30.04 -3.75 38.01
C ILE A 3 29.43 -2.35 37.79
N SER A 4 28.30 -2.20 37.10
CA SER A 4 26.90 -2.42 37.51
C SER A 4 26.32 -1.38 38.50
N ALA A 5 25.19 -0.81 38.05
CA ALA A 5 24.00 -0.42 38.82
C ALA A 5 23.85 1.03 39.35
N ASN A 6 22.75 1.64 38.85
CA ASN A 6 21.65 2.21 39.62
C ASN A 6 21.60 3.75 39.85
N SER A 7 20.59 4.35 39.23
CA SER A 7 19.97 5.64 39.55
C SER A 7 19.36 5.67 40.97
N PRO A 8 19.00 6.83 41.57
CA PRO A 8 17.70 7.42 41.25
C PRO A 8 17.60 8.96 41.30
N VAL A 9 16.66 9.44 40.50
CA VAL A 9 16.07 10.79 40.46
C VAL A 9 15.36 11.10 41.78
N LYS A 10 15.59 12.28 42.39
CA LYS A 10 14.65 12.89 43.35
C LYS A 10 14.69 14.43 43.35
N PHE A 11 13.46 14.97 43.24
CA PHE A 11 12.86 16.08 43.97
C PHE A 11 13.41 17.51 43.83
N GLY A 12 12.59 18.36 43.21
CA GLY A 12 12.56 19.81 43.39
C GLY A 12 11.13 20.32 43.34
N LEU A 13 10.39 20.12 44.43
CA LEU A 13 9.10 20.75 44.73
C LEU A 13 9.40 22.00 45.57
N LEU A 14 9.00 23.20 45.14
CA LEU A 14 8.47 24.33 45.94
C LEU A 14 8.71 25.68 45.25
N GLY A 15 7.62 26.42 45.05
CA GLY A 15 7.64 27.83 44.66
C GLY A 15 6.22 28.39 44.60
N LYS A 16 5.55 28.49 45.76
CA LYS A 16 4.25 29.14 45.92
C LYS A 16 4.39 30.66 45.91
N SER A 17 3.26 31.30 45.58
CA SER A 17 2.81 32.62 46.05
C SER A 17 3.01 33.80 45.08
N PHE A 18 1.97 34.09 44.29
CA PHE A 18 1.51 35.48 44.14
C PHE A 18 -0.02 35.49 44.06
N LEU A 19 -0.61 36.06 45.11
CA LEU A 19 -2.04 36.24 45.34
C LEU A 19 -2.26 37.74 45.27
N THR A 20 -3.01 38.24 44.29
CA THR A 20 -3.72 39.52 44.40
C THR A 20 -5.02 39.44 43.61
N SER A 21 -6.09 39.54 44.39
CA SER A 21 -7.50 39.65 44.02
C SER A 21 -7.79 41.02 43.39
N LEU A 22 -8.60 41.05 42.33
CA LEU A 22 -9.56 42.13 42.11
C LEU A 22 -10.81 41.54 41.45
N ALA A 23 -11.94 41.74 42.13
CA ALA A 23 -13.24 41.22 41.77
C ALA A 23 -14.06 42.24 40.96
N ILE A 24 -15.03 41.71 40.22
CA ILE A 24 -16.29 42.32 39.75
C ILE A 24 -16.18 43.20 38.50
N ILE A 25 -16.78 42.74 37.39
CA ILE A 25 -18.02 43.29 36.83
C ILE A 25 -18.73 42.15 36.07
N VAL A 26 -19.84 41.69 36.65
CA VAL A 26 -20.91 41.01 35.92
C VAL A 26 -21.64 42.11 35.13
N ILE A 27 -21.42 42.17 33.83
CA ILE A 27 -22.39 42.73 32.89
C ILE A 27 -22.67 41.61 31.91
N GLY A 28 -23.84 41.00 32.07
CA GLY A 28 -24.39 40.09 31.09
C GLY A 28 -24.50 40.81 29.75
N CYS A 29 -23.65 40.42 28.80
CA CYS A 29 -24.07 40.42 27.42
C CYS A 29 -24.83 39.12 27.24
N GLN A 30 -26.14 39.28 27.14
CA GLN A 30 -27.08 38.22 27.04
C GLN A 30 -26.70 37.27 25.93
N VAL A 31 -26.84 36.00 26.27
CA VAL A 31 -27.31 34.92 25.43
C VAL A 31 -28.24 35.46 24.33
N VAL A 32 -27.68 35.85 23.19
CA VAL A 32 -28.34 35.59 21.90
C VAL A 32 -27.74 34.28 21.41
N MET A 33 -27.91 33.22 22.21
CA MET A 33 -28.34 31.98 21.59
C MET A 33 -29.73 32.34 21.06
N ALA A 34 -29.80 32.80 19.81
CA ALA A 34 -31.00 32.56 19.04
C ALA A 34 -31.29 31.08 19.29
N GLN A 35 -32.33 30.78 20.06
CA GLN A 35 -32.72 29.40 20.28
C GLN A 35 -33.11 28.90 18.90
N ALA A 36 -32.14 28.33 18.19
CA ALA A 36 -32.40 27.44 17.09
C ALA A 36 -33.44 26.50 17.67
N ASP A 37 -34.61 26.50 17.02
CA ASP A 37 -35.74 25.71 17.47
C ASP A 37 -35.20 24.29 17.78
N PRO A 38 -35.57 23.65 18.90
CA PRO A 38 -35.08 22.30 19.21
C PRO A 38 -35.23 21.31 18.03
N GLN A 39 -36.17 21.57 17.12
CA GLN A 39 -36.33 20.85 15.86
C GLN A 39 -35.26 21.20 14.81
N ILE A 40 -34.87 22.47 14.67
CA ILE A 40 -33.77 22.91 13.80
C ILE A 40 -32.44 22.32 14.27
N GLN A 41 -32.14 22.34 15.57
CA GLN A 41 -30.90 21.76 16.11
C GLN A 41 -30.79 20.25 15.82
N LYS A 42 -31.91 19.51 15.91
CA LYS A 42 -31.95 18.09 15.55
C LYS A 42 -31.71 17.86 14.05
N LEU A 43 -32.20 18.75 13.20
CA LEU A 43 -31.99 18.67 11.75
C LEU A 43 -30.55 19.01 11.37
N GLU A 44 -29.94 20.02 12.00
CA GLU A 44 -28.51 20.35 11.83
C GLU A 44 -27.63 19.17 12.23
N ALA A 45 -27.87 18.57 13.41
CA ALA A 45 -27.16 17.38 13.85
C ALA A 45 -27.33 16.19 12.89
N LYS A 46 -28.49 16.07 12.23
CA LYS A 46 -28.74 15.04 11.21
C LYS A 46 -27.98 15.31 9.91
N VAL A 47 -27.87 16.58 9.49
CA VAL A 47 -27.04 16.99 8.35
C VAL A 47 -25.58 16.68 8.64
N ASP A 48 -25.06 17.06 9.81
CA ASP A 48 -23.68 16.77 10.19
C ASP A 48 -23.40 15.27 10.26
N ALA A 49 -24.30 14.50 10.88
CA ALA A 49 -24.15 13.05 10.98
C ALA A 49 -24.19 12.34 9.62
N THR A 50 -24.99 12.84 8.67
CA THR A 50 -25.05 12.27 7.31
C THR A 50 -23.86 12.71 6.46
N LYS A 51 -23.37 13.95 6.64
CA LYS A 51 -22.12 14.43 6.04
C LYS A 51 -20.92 13.59 6.45
N LEU A 52 -20.78 13.29 7.74
CA LEU A 52 -19.73 12.40 8.25
C LEU A 52 -19.79 11.00 7.63
N LYS A 53 -20.98 10.50 7.28
CA LYS A 53 -21.13 9.22 6.58
C LYS A 53 -20.68 9.29 5.12
N VAL A 54 -20.93 10.41 4.43
CA VAL A 54 -20.41 10.66 3.08
C VAL A 54 -18.88 10.69 3.11
N GLU A 55 -18.29 11.48 4.02
CA GLU A 55 -16.84 11.58 4.19
C GLU A 55 -16.20 10.22 4.54
N ALA A 56 -16.84 9.45 5.42
CA ALA A 56 -16.37 8.10 5.76
C ALA A 56 -16.45 7.12 4.57
N ALA A 57 -17.45 7.26 3.69
CA ALA A 57 -17.54 6.46 2.48
C ALA A 57 -16.48 6.86 1.46
N ASP A 58 -16.21 8.17 1.30
CA ASP A 58 -15.13 8.70 0.46
C ASP A 58 -13.74 8.24 0.92
N ALA A 59 -13.49 8.25 2.23
CA ALA A 59 -12.25 7.71 2.78
C ALA A 59 -12.06 6.21 2.46
N LYS A 60 -13.15 5.43 2.48
CA LYS A 60 -13.11 4.01 2.08
C LYS A 60 -12.89 3.84 0.58
N MET A 61 -13.47 4.70 -0.26
CA MET A 61 -13.21 4.69 -1.70
C MET A 61 -11.74 4.98 -1.98
N PHE A 62 -11.17 6.01 -1.35
CA PHE A 62 -9.75 6.34 -1.49
C PHE A 62 -8.83 5.17 -1.08
N SER A 63 -9.12 4.53 0.05
CA SER A 63 -8.37 3.34 0.48
C SER A 63 -8.49 2.17 -0.51
N ALA A 64 -9.66 1.99 -1.11
CA ALA A 64 -9.88 0.96 -2.11
C ALA A 64 -9.11 1.25 -3.42
N ASP A 65 -9.12 2.50 -3.89
CA ASP A 65 -8.37 2.93 -5.07
C ASP A 65 -6.85 2.80 -4.85
N SER A 66 -6.36 3.12 -3.66
CA SER A 66 -4.95 2.91 -3.29
C SER A 66 -4.55 1.43 -3.37
N LEU A 67 -5.42 0.51 -2.95
CA LEU A 67 -5.17 -0.93 -3.10
C LEU A 67 -5.14 -1.37 -4.57
N ILE A 68 -6.04 -0.82 -5.40
CA ILE A 68 -6.06 -1.10 -6.84
C ILE A 68 -4.76 -0.62 -7.48
N GLN A 69 -4.35 0.62 -7.20
CA GLN A 69 -3.13 1.21 -7.75
C GLN A 69 -1.87 0.44 -7.32
N ALA A 70 -1.76 0.07 -6.04
CA ALA A 70 -0.66 -0.76 -5.57
C ALA A 70 -0.64 -2.13 -6.26
N GLY A 71 -1.82 -2.72 -6.49
CA GLY A 71 -1.95 -3.97 -7.21
C GLY A 71 -1.52 -3.87 -8.68
N GLU A 72 -1.93 -2.81 -9.38
CA GLU A 72 -1.54 -2.53 -10.76
C GLU A 72 -0.03 -2.33 -10.89
N GLN A 73 0.60 -1.61 -9.95
CA GLN A 73 2.04 -1.43 -9.93
C GLN A 73 2.77 -2.76 -9.79
N LEU A 74 2.35 -3.64 -8.86
CA LEU A 74 2.96 -4.96 -8.68
C LEU A 74 2.82 -5.86 -9.92
N ILE A 75 1.67 -5.80 -10.60
CA ILE A 75 1.46 -6.54 -11.84
C ILE A 75 2.38 -5.99 -12.94
N ALA A 76 2.49 -4.67 -13.08
CA ALA A 76 3.34 -4.04 -14.08
C ALA A 76 4.82 -4.38 -13.86
N GLU A 77 5.30 -4.29 -12.61
CA GLU A 77 6.66 -4.67 -12.23
C GLU A 77 6.91 -6.16 -12.51
N GLY A 78 6.06 -7.06 -12.01
CA GLY A 78 6.21 -8.50 -12.22
C GLY A 78 6.16 -8.90 -13.70
N ALA A 79 5.29 -8.28 -14.50
CA ALA A 79 5.23 -8.52 -15.94
C ALA A 79 6.46 -7.97 -16.68
N GLY A 80 7.00 -6.82 -16.24
CA GLY A 80 8.25 -6.26 -16.74
C GLY A 80 9.44 -7.18 -16.45
N ASP A 81 9.52 -7.70 -15.22
CA ASP A 81 10.55 -8.65 -14.79
C ASP A 81 10.48 -9.94 -15.63
N ILE A 82 9.28 -10.51 -15.81
CA ILE A 82 9.08 -11.72 -16.64
C ILE A 82 9.56 -11.50 -18.08
N LYS A 83 9.25 -10.35 -18.69
CA LYS A 83 9.71 -10.03 -20.05
C LYS A 83 11.23 -9.94 -20.12
N THR A 84 11.86 -9.37 -19.09
CA THR A 84 13.31 -9.25 -19.00
C THR A 84 13.97 -10.62 -18.84
N ILE A 85 13.47 -11.44 -17.92
CA ILE A 85 13.93 -12.82 -17.71
C ILE A 85 13.81 -13.65 -18.99
N SER A 86 12.72 -13.49 -19.76
CA SER A 86 12.55 -14.20 -21.04
C SER A 86 13.60 -13.80 -22.09
N LYS A 87 14.09 -12.55 -22.07
CA LYS A 87 15.18 -12.12 -22.95
C LYS A 87 16.50 -12.72 -22.47
N GLU A 88 16.78 -12.61 -21.17
CA GLU A 88 17.98 -13.19 -20.56
C GLU A 88 18.08 -14.70 -20.82
N ASP A 89 16.98 -15.46 -20.69
CA ASP A 89 16.94 -16.90 -20.99
C ASP A 89 17.31 -17.20 -22.44
N LYS A 90 16.79 -16.41 -23.40
CA LYS A 90 17.16 -16.55 -24.82
C LYS A 90 18.64 -16.26 -25.05
N ASP A 91 19.20 -15.28 -24.35
CA ASP A 91 20.60 -14.91 -24.50
C ASP A 91 21.53 -15.97 -23.87
N VAL A 92 21.15 -16.53 -22.72
CA VAL A 92 21.81 -17.71 -22.11
C VAL A 92 21.81 -18.89 -23.08
N GLN A 93 20.66 -19.22 -23.68
CA GLN A 93 20.58 -20.32 -24.66
C GLN A 93 21.45 -20.08 -25.89
N LYS A 94 21.51 -18.85 -26.41
CA LYS A 94 22.39 -18.49 -27.52
C LYS A 94 23.87 -18.58 -27.14
N SER A 95 24.26 -18.09 -25.96
CA SER A 95 25.64 -18.19 -25.49
C SER A 95 26.07 -19.65 -25.37
N PHE A 96 25.24 -20.46 -24.70
CA PHE A 96 25.47 -21.89 -24.56
C PHE A 96 25.63 -22.57 -25.93
N SER A 97 24.74 -22.30 -26.89
CA SER A 97 24.84 -22.88 -28.24
C SER A 97 26.13 -22.44 -28.97
N ASN A 98 26.56 -21.19 -28.80
CA ASN A 98 27.76 -20.68 -29.44
C ASN A 98 29.05 -21.26 -28.82
N GLU A 99 29.07 -21.42 -27.50
CA GLU A 99 30.19 -22.02 -26.76
C GLU A 99 30.27 -23.55 -26.94
N MET A 100 29.13 -24.22 -27.13
CA MET A 100 29.07 -25.66 -27.33
C MET A 100 29.60 -26.09 -28.71
N LYS A 101 29.39 -25.28 -29.76
CA LYS A 101 29.86 -25.57 -31.14
C LYS A 101 31.34 -25.94 -31.25
N PRO A 102 32.31 -25.16 -30.72
CA PRO A 102 33.72 -25.53 -30.78
C PRO A 102 34.03 -26.78 -29.94
N ILE A 103 33.34 -26.97 -28.81
CA ILE A 103 33.51 -28.16 -27.95
C ILE A 103 33.05 -29.43 -28.70
N GLU A 104 31.92 -29.38 -29.38
CA GLU A 104 31.43 -30.49 -30.22
C GLU A 104 32.41 -30.87 -31.33
N LYS A 105 33.07 -29.88 -31.94
CA LYS A 105 34.12 -30.12 -32.95
C LYS A 105 35.33 -30.83 -32.32
N ALA A 106 35.81 -30.35 -31.17
CA ALA A 106 36.94 -30.93 -30.45
C ALA A 106 36.65 -32.36 -29.95
N LEU A 107 35.40 -32.66 -29.58
CA LEU A 107 34.97 -34.02 -29.22
C LEU A 107 35.04 -35.02 -30.40
N GLY A 108 34.98 -34.53 -31.64
CA GLY A 108 35.14 -35.34 -32.85
C GLY A 108 36.59 -35.52 -33.31
N SER A 109 37.57 -34.94 -32.60
CA SER A 109 38.99 -35.01 -32.95
C SER A 109 39.56 -36.42 -32.80
N ARG A 110 40.63 -36.70 -33.54
CA ARG A 110 41.44 -37.92 -33.38
C ARG A 110 42.48 -37.80 -32.26
N ASP A 111 42.75 -36.57 -31.80
CA ASP A 111 43.63 -36.31 -30.68
C ASP A 111 42.93 -36.66 -29.37
N LYS A 112 43.48 -37.64 -28.65
CA LYS A 112 42.90 -38.12 -27.39
C LYS A 112 42.94 -37.09 -26.27
N ASP A 113 43.93 -36.20 -26.28
CA ASP A 113 44.05 -35.17 -25.24
C ASP A 113 43.12 -33.99 -25.53
N GLU A 114 42.94 -33.63 -26.81
CA GLU A 114 41.90 -32.68 -27.23
C GLU A 114 40.49 -33.17 -26.84
N VAL A 115 40.18 -34.45 -27.08
CA VAL A 115 38.89 -35.04 -26.69
C VAL A 115 38.70 -35.05 -25.16
N LYS A 116 39.75 -35.32 -24.37
CA LYS A 116 39.66 -35.25 -22.90
C LYS A 116 39.36 -33.84 -22.43
N GLN A 117 40.04 -32.84 -22.98
CA GLN A 117 39.81 -31.44 -22.63
C GLN A 117 38.39 -31.02 -23.00
N ALA A 118 37.94 -31.34 -24.22
CA ALA A 118 36.59 -31.02 -24.68
C ALA A 118 35.50 -31.65 -23.80
N LYS A 119 35.71 -32.85 -23.25
CA LYS A 119 34.79 -33.46 -22.26
C LYS A 119 34.75 -32.68 -20.94
N ALA A 120 35.89 -32.18 -20.48
CA ALA A 120 35.94 -31.34 -19.28
C ALA A 120 35.21 -30.02 -19.51
N ASP A 121 35.49 -29.35 -20.64
CA ASP A 121 34.87 -28.08 -21.03
C ASP A 121 33.35 -28.23 -21.20
N MET A 122 32.89 -29.32 -21.84
CA MET A 122 31.47 -29.65 -21.97
C MET A 122 30.78 -29.76 -20.61
N LYS A 123 31.42 -30.43 -19.65
CA LYS A 123 30.87 -30.62 -18.31
C LYS A 123 30.83 -29.31 -17.53
N GLU A 124 31.86 -28.47 -17.68
CA GLU A 124 31.89 -27.14 -17.09
C GLU A 124 30.79 -26.24 -17.67
N LEU A 125 30.67 -26.16 -19.00
CA LEU A 125 29.67 -25.35 -19.70
C LEU A 125 28.25 -25.79 -19.34
N SER A 126 27.98 -27.10 -19.30
CA SER A 126 26.70 -27.65 -18.86
C SER A 126 26.38 -27.30 -17.40
N GLY A 127 27.41 -27.28 -16.54
CA GLY A 127 27.29 -26.86 -15.15
C GLY A 127 26.89 -25.39 -15.00
N LYS A 128 27.57 -24.51 -15.75
CA LYS A 128 27.26 -23.07 -15.80
C LYS A 128 25.83 -22.82 -16.27
N MET A 129 25.44 -23.40 -17.41
CA MET A 129 24.08 -23.28 -17.95
C MET A 129 23.01 -23.70 -16.92
N LYS A 130 23.23 -24.83 -16.22
CA LYS A 130 22.29 -25.30 -15.20
C LYS A 130 22.13 -24.33 -14.03
N LEU A 131 23.21 -23.65 -13.63
CA LEU A 131 23.15 -22.65 -12.56
C LEU A 131 22.42 -21.39 -13.01
N GLU A 132 22.71 -20.91 -14.22
CA GLU A 132 22.05 -19.74 -14.79
C GLU A 132 20.54 -19.95 -14.98
N VAL A 133 20.15 -21.08 -15.58
CA VAL A 133 18.73 -21.43 -15.75
C VAL A 133 18.01 -21.54 -14.40
N LYS A 134 18.66 -22.09 -13.36
CA LYS A 134 18.08 -22.13 -12.01
C LYS A 134 17.90 -20.74 -11.40
N ALA A 135 18.86 -19.84 -11.63
CA ALA A 135 18.76 -18.46 -11.16
C ALA A 135 17.62 -17.71 -11.88
N LEU A 136 17.47 -17.91 -13.19
CA LEU A 136 16.36 -17.36 -13.97
C LEU A 136 14.99 -17.91 -13.52
N ASP A 137 14.87 -19.22 -13.27
CA ASP A 137 13.64 -19.83 -12.75
C ASP A 137 13.25 -19.27 -11.37
N ALA A 138 14.24 -19.07 -10.48
CA ALA A 138 13.99 -18.46 -9.17
C ALA A 138 13.44 -17.04 -9.29
N ARG A 139 14.07 -16.20 -10.14
CA ARG A 139 13.59 -14.83 -10.43
C ARG A 139 12.22 -14.84 -11.10
N PHE A 140 11.96 -15.81 -11.98
CA PHE A 140 10.66 -15.94 -12.66
C PHE A 140 9.55 -16.26 -11.66
N LYS A 141 9.80 -17.18 -10.71
CA LYS A 141 8.84 -17.49 -9.63
C LYS A 141 8.59 -16.31 -8.71
N GLU A 142 9.61 -15.52 -8.39
CA GLU A 142 9.44 -14.30 -7.61
C GLU A 142 8.58 -13.27 -8.37
N SER A 143 8.83 -13.10 -9.66
CA SER A 143 8.07 -12.19 -10.52
C SER A 143 6.60 -12.62 -10.64
N GLN A 144 6.33 -13.93 -10.75
CA GLN A 144 4.97 -14.47 -10.68
C GLN A 144 4.27 -14.15 -9.35
N LYS A 145 4.97 -14.28 -8.22
CA LYS A 145 4.40 -13.91 -6.92
C LYS A 145 4.02 -12.44 -6.83
N LYS A 146 4.78 -11.53 -7.48
CA LYS A 146 4.39 -10.11 -7.57
C LYS A 146 3.08 -9.95 -8.34
N VAL A 147 2.95 -10.60 -9.51
CA VAL A 147 1.73 -10.57 -10.32
C VAL A 147 0.53 -11.13 -9.55
N GLU A 148 0.68 -12.28 -8.89
CA GLU A 148 -0.38 -12.89 -8.09
C GLU A 148 -0.79 -12.00 -6.91
N SER A 149 0.18 -11.40 -6.22
CA SER A 149 -0.06 -10.50 -5.09
C SER A 149 -0.79 -9.24 -5.56
N GLY A 150 -0.35 -8.65 -6.67
CA GLY A 150 -1.00 -7.50 -7.28
C GLY A 150 -2.44 -7.80 -7.72
N THR A 151 -2.67 -8.99 -8.29
CA THR A 151 -4.02 -9.46 -8.67
C THR A 151 -4.94 -9.53 -7.46
N LYS A 152 -4.48 -10.15 -6.37
CA LYS A 152 -5.24 -10.23 -5.11
C LYS A 152 -5.53 -8.85 -4.51
N MET A 153 -4.59 -7.90 -4.63
CA MET A 153 -4.81 -6.52 -4.17
C MET A 153 -5.87 -5.82 -5.02
N MET A 154 -5.83 -5.96 -6.34
CA MET A 154 -6.84 -5.41 -7.24
C MET A 154 -8.23 -5.99 -6.96
N GLU A 155 -8.36 -7.30 -6.77
CA GLU A 155 -9.64 -7.94 -6.44
C GLU A 155 -10.22 -7.39 -5.13
N LYS A 156 -9.41 -7.36 -4.06
CA LYS A 156 -9.80 -6.79 -2.76
C LYS A 156 -10.16 -5.30 -2.88
N GLY A 157 -9.38 -4.54 -3.65
CA GLY A 157 -9.63 -3.13 -3.91
C GLY A 157 -10.96 -2.92 -4.62
N LYS A 158 -11.24 -3.68 -5.69
CA LYS A 158 -12.51 -3.63 -6.43
C LYS A 158 -13.72 -3.99 -5.57
N GLU A 159 -13.60 -5.02 -4.72
CA GLU A 159 -14.65 -5.40 -3.78
C GLU A 159 -14.95 -4.27 -2.78
N LYS A 160 -13.90 -3.73 -2.14
CA LYS A 160 -14.04 -2.60 -1.20
C LYS A 160 -14.61 -1.35 -1.87
N LEU A 161 -14.18 -1.08 -3.11
CA LEU A 161 -14.66 0.07 -3.88
C LEU A 161 -16.15 -0.05 -4.18
N LYS A 162 -16.63 -1.25 -4.54
CA LYS A 162 -18.06 -1.49 -4.75
C LYS A 162 -18.87 -1.21 -3.49
N VAL A 163 -18.46 -1.79 -2.36
CA VAL A 163 -19.13 -1.58 -1.05
C VAL A 163 -19.11 -0.10 -0.65
N ALA A 164 -17.98 0.58 -0.85
CA ALA A 164 -17.85 2.00 -0.52
C ALA A 164 -18.72 2.89 -1.41
N LYS A 165 -18.83 2.59 -2.72
CA LYS A 165 -19.72 3.29 -3.65
C LYS A 165 -21.19 3.13 -3.28
N ASP A 166 -21.62 1.92 -2.92
CA ASP A 166 -22.99 1.67 -2.48
C ASP A 166 -23.31 2.43 -1.18
N ALA A 167 -22.38 2.41 -0.21
CA ALA A 167 -22.49 3.18 1.02
C ALA A 167 -22.55 4.70 0.77
N LYS A 168 -21.71 5.21 -0.14
CA LYS A 168 -21.70 6.62 -0.53
C LYS A 168 -23.03 7.04 -1.14
N LYS A 169 -23.58 6.25 -2.08
CA LYS A 169 -24.87 6.55 -2.72
C LYS A 169 -26.00 6.68 -1.70
N LEU A 170 -26.04 5.79 -0.70
CA LEU A 170 -27.01 5.86 0.39
C LEU A 170 -26.78 7.07 1.31
N ALA A 171 -25.53 7.36 1.64
CA ALA A 171 -25.17 8.51 2.47
C ALA A 171 -25.49 9.85 1.77
N ASP A 172 -25.19 9.97 0.48
CA ASP A 172 -25.49 11.15 -0.34
C ASP A 172 -27.00 11.41 -0.43
N ALA A 173 -27.81 10.36 -0.60
CA ALA A 173 -29.26 10.48 -0.59
C ALA A 173 -29.76 10.97 0.78
N ALA A 174 -29.29 10.36 1.87
CA ALA A 174 -29.65 10.74 3.23
C ALA A 174 -29.21 12.18 3.58
N TYR A 175 -28.04 12.60 3.12
CA TYR A 175 -27.51 13.95 3.29
C TYR A 175 -28.39 14.97 2.56
N LYS A 176 -28.70 14.74 1.28
CA LYS A 176 -29.59 15.61 0.50
C LYS A 176 -30.99 15.72 1.11
N ASP A 177 -31.53 14.64 1.63
CA ASP A 177 -32.83 14.65 2.30
C ASP A 177 -32.78 15.40 3.63
N ALA A 178 -31.69 15.28 4.39
CA ALA A 178 -31.47 16.03 5.63
C ALA A 178 -31.31 17.54 5.36
N GLU A 179 -30.53 17.93 4.34
CA GLU A 179 -30.37 19.33 3.91
C GLU A 179 -31.71 19.94 3.50
N LYS A 180 -32.50 19.24 2.66
CA LYS A 180 -33.82 19.71 2.25
C LYS A 180 -34.78 19.87 3.43
N ALA A 181 -34.72 18.96 4.41
CA ALA A 181 -35.56 19.04 5.61
C ALA A 181 -35.17 20.24 6.48
N LEU A 182 -33.87 20.48 6.65
CA LEU A 182 -33.34 21.64 7.36
C LEU A 182 -33.73 22.95 6.66
N GLU A 183 -33.54 23.04 5.35
CA GLU A 183 -33.87 24.22 4.55
C GLU A 183 -35.37 24.58 4.63
N LYS A 184 -36.26 23.57 4.57
CA LYS A 184 -37.69 23.77 4.76
C LYS A 184 -38.03 24.28 6.17
N ALA A 185 -37.39 23.73 7.20
CA ALA A 185 -37.60 24.17 8.58
C ALA A 185 -37.08 25.60 8.83
N MET A 186 -36.02 26.03 8.13
CA MET A 186 -35.51 27.39 8.18
C MET A 186 -36.38 28.39 7.40
N LYS A 187 -36.92 28.01 6.23
CA LYS A 187 -37.79 28.88 5.39
C LYS A 187 -39.23 28.99 5.88
N GLY A 188 -39.69 28.06 6.71
CA GLY A 188 -41.02 28.07 7.33
C GLY A 188 -41.10 28.87 8.63
N LYS A 189 -40.01 29.54 9.03
CA LYS A 189 -39.96 30.50 10.14
C LYS A 189 -40.25 31.92 9.67
#